data_AF-A0A1H0IAX5-F1
#
_entry.id   AF-A0A1H0IAX5-F1
#
_cell.length_a   1.000
_cell.length_b   1.000
_cell.length_c   1.000
_cell.angle_alpha   90.00
_cell.angle_beta   90.00
_cell.angle_gamma   90.00
#
_symmetry.space_group_name_H-M   'P 1'
#
loop_
_entity.id
_entity.type
_entity.pdbx_description
1 polymer ?
#
loop_
_entity_poly.entity_id
_entity_poly.type
_entity_poly.pdbx_seq_one_letter_code
_entity_poly.pdbx_strand_id
1 'polypeptide(L)' 'MNISNNPGKDVFASSGTNVSEVKRRNGQSGLSYNQVKEMLARKQNQK' A
#
# COMPACT_ATOMS: atom_id res chain seq x y z
N MET A 1 -16.97 -6.46 9.30
CA MET A 1 -16.16 -7.21 8.31
C MET A 1 -14.85 -7.61 8.96
N ASN A 2 -14.59 -8.91 9.13
CA ASN A 2 -13.40 -9.45 9.78
C ASN A 2 -12.38 -9.83 8.70
N ILE A 3 -11.31 -9.04 8.53
CA ILE A 3 -10.27 -9.31 7.53
C ILE A 3 -9.19 -10.17 8.19
N SER A 4 -9.35 -11.49 8.11
CA SER A 4 -8.34 -12.47 8.54
C SER A 4 -7.17 -12.48 7.54
N ASN A 5 -6.05 -11.83 7.89
CA ASN A 5 -4.79 -11.91 7.14
C ASN A 5 -4.21 -13.32 7.25
N ASN A 6 -4.35 -14.15 6.22
CA ASN A 6 -3.59 -15.39 6.06
C ASN A 6 -2.86 -15.32 4.70
N PRO A 7 -1.53 -15.51 4.65
CA PRO A 7 -0.71 -15.27 3.46
C PRO A 7 -0.87 -16.30 2.31
N GLY A 8 -2.01 -16.98 2.20
CA GLY A 8 -2.27 -17.97 1.16
C GLY A 8 -3.73 -18.06 0.70
N LYS A 9 -4.59 -17.11 1.11
CA LYS A 9 -6.00 -17.07 0.69
C LYS A 9 -6.31 -15.70 0.07
N ASP A 10 -6.84 -15.70 -1.15
CA ASP A 10 -7.29 -14.48 -1.80
C ASP A 10 -8.43 -13.85 -0.99
N VAL A 11 -8.22 -12.60 -0.56
CA VAL A 11 -9.18 -11.85 0.24
C VAL A 11 -10.02 -11.00 -0.70
N PHE A 12 -11.33 -11.25 -0.73
CA PHE A 12 -12.27 -10.43 -1.50
C PHE A 12 -13.09 -9.53 -0.57
N ALA A 13 -13.20 -8.26 -0.92
CA ALA A 13 -14.17 -7.35 -0.31
C ALA A 13 -15.59 -7.72 -0.76
N SER A 14 -16.61 -7.26 -0.02
CA SER A 14 -18.02 -7.49 -0.39
C SER A 14 -18.40 -6.93 -1.77
N SER A 15 -17.65 -5.94 -2.24
CA SER A 15 -17.75 -5.37 -3.60
C SER A 15 -17.13 -6.26 -4.69
N GLY A 16 -16.61 -7.45 -4.36
CA GLY A 16 -15.90 -8.34 -5.28
C GLY A 16 -14.43 -7.98 -5.54
N THR A 17 -13.90 -6.98 -4.83
CA THR A 17 -12.51 -6.52 -5.02
C THR A 17 -11.51 -7.51 -4.41
N ASN A 18 -10.58 -8.04 -5.22
CA ASN A 18 -9.45 -8.82 -4.72
C ASN A 18 -8.45 -7.90 -3.98
N VAL A 19 -8.50 -7.92 -2.65
CA VAL A 19 -7.67 -7.12 -1.76
C VAL A 19 -6.21 -7.56 -1.82
N SER A 20 -5.93 -8.85 -2.00
CA SER A 20 -4.56 -9.37 -2.11
C SER A 20 -3.85 -8.80 -3.34
N GLU A 21 -4.54 -8.78 -4.48
CA GLU A 21 -4.02 -8.24 -5.74
C GLU A 21 -3.81 -6.71 -5.67
N VAL A 22 -4.76 -5.99 -5.05
CA VAL A 22 -4.62 -4.53 -4.86
C VAL A 22 -3.42 -4.21 -3.97
N LYS A 23 -3.22 -4.92 -2.86
CA LYS A 23 -2.04 -4.72 -1.99
C LYS A 23 -0.74 -4.97 -2.74
N ARG A 24 -0.69 -6.03 -3.56
CA ARG A 24 0.47 -6.35 -4.41
C ARG A 24 0.78 -5.21 -5.39
N ARG A 25 -0.24 -4.71 -6.09
CA ARG A 25 -0.09 -3.58 -7.04
C ARG A 25 0.31 -2.29 -6.33
N ASN A 26 -0.24 -2.01 -5.15
CA ASN A 26 0.12 -0.83 -4.36
C ASN A 26 1.60 -0.88 -3.94
N GLY A 27 2.12 -2.06 -3.59
CA GLY A 27 3.55 -2.25 -3.34
C GLY A 27 4.45 -2.02 -4.57
N GLN A 28 3.89 -2.09 -5.78
CA GLN A 28 4.59 -1.88 -7.05
C GLN A 28 4.36 -0.48 -7.66
N SER A 29 3.47 0.33 -7.07
CA SER A 29 3.03 1.62 -7.66
C SER A 29 3.98 2.80 -7.39
N GLY A 30 5.18 2.54 -6.87
CA GLY A 30 6.22 3.54 -6.64
C GLY A 30 6.41 3.90 -5.17
N LEU A 31 6.85 5.13 -4.91
CA LEU A 31 7.14 5.59 -3.54
C LEU A 31 5.87 5.63 -2.69
N SER A 32 5.93 5.02 -1.52
CA SER A 32 4.90 5.20 -0.51
C SER A 32 4.83 6.66 -0.08
N TYR A 33 3.66 7.05 0.43
CA TYR A 33 3.45 8.37 1.02
C TYR A 33 4.55 8.76 2.03
N ASN A 34 4.97 7.83 2.89
CA ASN A 34 6.03 8.07 3.87
C ASN A 34 7.38 8.33 3.21
N GLN A 35 7.74 7.57 2.16
CA GLN A 35 8.97 7.80 1.41
C GLN A 35 8.96 9.16 0.69
N VAL A 36 7.81 9.57 0.14
CA VAL A 36 7.66 10.90 -0.46
C VAL A 36 7.80 12.00 0.60
N LYS A 37 7.18 11.83 1.77
CA LYS A 37 7.31 12.77 2.90
C LYS A 37 8.76 12.94 3.33
N GLU A 38 9.49 11.84 3.49
CA GLU A 38 10.91 11.89 3.84
C GLU A 38 11.75 12.56 2.74
N MET A 39 11.49 12.26 1.47
CA MET A 39 12.16 12.90 0.34
C MET A 39 11.91 14.41 0.31
N LEU A 40 10.67 14.84 0.56
CA LEU A 40 10.32 16.26 0.63
C LEU A 40 11.00 16.95 1.81
N ALA A 41 10.99 16.34 3.00
CA ALA A 41 11.68 16.86 4.18
C ALA A 41 13.19 17.04 3.91
N ARG A 42 13.84 16.05 3.28
CA ARG A 42 15.24 16.14 2.87
C ARG A 42 15.50 17.29 1.89
N LYS A 43 14.62 17.48 0.89
CA LYS A 43 14.73 18.60 -0.07
C LYS A 43 14.55 19.96 0.60
N GLN A 44 13.70 20.08 1.60
CA GLN A 44 13.47 21.34 2.32
C GLN A 44 14.63 21.69 3.25
N ASN A 45 15.29 20.71 3.86
CA ASN A 45 16.46 20.92 4.73
C ASN A 45 17.77 21.22 3.96
N GLN A 46 17.73 21.25 2.63
CA GLN A 46 18.88 21.58 1.76
C GLN A 46 18.84 23.02 1.21
N LYS A 47 17.85 23.82 1.63
CA LYS A 47 17.76 25.26 1.36
C LYS A 47 18.18 26.05 2.58
#